data_AF-A0A933BZT6-F1
#
_entry.id   AF-A0A933BZT6-F1
#
_cell.length_a   1.000
_cell.length_b   1.000
_cell.length_c   1.000
_cell.angle_alpha   90.00
_cell.angle_beta   90.00
_cell.angle_gamma   90.00
#
_symmetry.space_group_name_H-M   'P 1'
#
loop_
_entity.id
_entity.type
_entity.pdbx_description
1 polymer ?
#
loop_
_entity_poly.entity_id
_entity_poly.type
_entity_poly.pdbx_seq_one_letter_code
_entity_poly.pdbx_strand_id
1 'polypeptide(L)'
;MTHKLRVLTVVVLALGWTQVGCETEKDPTELLGPILDMTVDAKVAAGLPTISVDTVTLVSNSPSRLVLTARYLDPVTGGNQYNLYLVSLDKKTTVRAVPALADYTTIRSDSTRVNRDSVAVTRTTEAKGKVTGTVGGALNITHRFVINEADILPDSLDHFGYVVITVQAPGSAFDENAPAPLWFKYRNPARTLPSALAWLKGAGQFGRFALEKTGTDTLFADSSYTFTPGGVGLGAFFGDPGQTRLQVNFEHLARPPLGYAYHAWFADKQSSAVGPFTTPEIKEVGSLLTPYPELAPLTEADVATSGAGGVVQRREIAFSTVRADEGGFGAMFHDYDFFYLTLELKSGDAGPSWAPVVGAEIPGSLAERRASE
;
A
#
# COMPACT_ATOMS: atom_id res chain seq x y z
N MET A 1 85.31 -2.51 -26.78
CA MET A 1 84.55 -1.59 -25.90
C MET A 1 83.15 -2.15 -25.76
N THR A 2 82.86 -2.67 -24.59
CA THR A 2 81.68 -3.48 -24.25
C THR A 2 80.58 -2.63 -23.64
N HIS A 3 79.34 -3.09 -23.84
CA HIS A 3 78.03 -2.51 -23.54
C HIS A 3 77.81 -1.81 -22.20
N LYS A 4 76.93 -0.78 -22.24
CA LYS A 4 75.75 -0.46 -21.39
C LYS A 4 75.22 0.92 -21.87
N LEU A 5 73.93 1.29 -21.90
CA LEU A 5 72.79 0.98 -21.05
C LEU A 5 71.45 1.28 -21.80
N ARG A 6 70.37 0.70 -21.27
CA ARG A 6 68.95 0.64 -21.69
C ARG A 6 68.23 2.00 -21.84
N VAL A 7 67.03 1.98 -22.47
CA VAL A 7 65.72 2.52 -22.00
C VAL A 7 64.71 2.36 -23.16
N LEU A 8 63.79 1.39 -23.10
CA LEU A 8 62.42 1.43 -22.55
C LEU A 8 61.39 1.86 -23.60
N THR A 9 60.64 0.88 -24.08
CA THR A 9 59.40 1.03 -24.86
C THR A 9 58.37 1.82 -24.05
N VAL A 10 57.87 2.93 -24.60
CA VAL A 10 56.64 3.59 -24.11
C VAL A 10 55.64 3.63 -25.25
N VAL A 11 54.47 3.10 -24.91
CA VAL A 11 53.29 2.87 -25.73
C VAL A 11 52.67 4.20 -26.17
N VAL A 12 52.17 4.19 -27.40
CA VAL A 12 51.43 5.24 -28.10
C VAL A 12 50.23 5.71 -27.27
N LEU A 13 50.22 6.99 -26.87
CA LEU A 13 49.05 7.70 -26.38
C LEU A 13 48.44 8.48 -27.56
N ALA A 14 47.48 7.85 -28.22
CA ALA A 14 46.59 8.54 -29.14
C ALA A 14 45.59 9.38 -28.33
N LEU A 15 45.62 10.69 -28.55
CA LEU A 15 44.65 11.67 -28.05
C LEU A 15 43.27 11.37 -28.65
N GLY A 16 42.49 10.55 -27.95
CA GLY A 16 41.05 10.41 -28.17
C GLY A 16 40.31 11.44 -27.33
N TRP A 17 39.64 12.37 -28.00
CA TRP A 17 38.70 13.30 -27.38
C TRP A 17 37.53 12.50 -26.78
N THR A 18 37.51 12.34 -25.46
CA THR A 18 36.27 12.03 -24.74
C THR A 18 35.65 13.34 -24.32
N GLN A 19 34.72 13.85 -25.13
CA GLN A 19 33.71 14.76 -24.60
C GLN A 19 32.97 13.98 -23.52
N VAL A 20 33.28 14.30 -22.26
CA VAL A 20 32.38 14.03 -21.15
C VAL A 20 31.15 14.87 -21.43
N GLY A 21 30.12 14.23 -21.97
CA GLY A 21 28.77 14.78 -22.02
C GLY A 21 28.30 14.95 -20.59
N CYS A 22 28.69 16.07 -19.98
CA CYS A 22 28.02 16.58 -18.80
C CYS A 22 26.66 17.05 -19.32
N GLU A 23 25.67 16.16 -19.34
CA GLU A 23 24.28 16.53 -19.52
C GLU A 23 23.95 17.51 -18.39
N THR A 24 24.04 18.79 -18.71
CA THR A 24 23.50 19.83 -17.86
C THR A 24 22.01 19.75 -18.08
N GLU A 25 21.35 18.89 -17.31
CA GLU A 25 19.89 18.76 -17.33
C GLU A 25 19.34 20.13 -16.92
N LYS A 26 18.75 20.80 -17.91
CA LYS A 26 18.09 22.09 -17.72
C LYS A 26 16.98 21.90 -16.70
N ASP A 27 16.77 22.94 -15.90
CA ASP A 27 15.65 23.07 -14.97
C ASP A 27 14.36 22.57 -15.65
N PRO A 28 13.65 21.57 -15.08
CA PRO A 28 12.45 20.99 -15.69
C PRO A 28 11.30 22.00 -15.89
N THR A 29 11.43 23.22 -15.37
CA THR A 29 10.51 24.32 -15.65
C THR A 29 10.69 24.96 -17.03
N GLU A 30 11.80 24.72 -17.76
CA GLU A 30 12.10 25.36 -19.06
C GLU A 30 11.81 24.50 -20.32
N LEU A 31 11.30 23.27 -20.17
CA LEU A 31 10.90 22.42 -21.31
C LEU A 31 9.45 21.98 -21.14
N LEU A 32 8.52 22.83 -21.56
CA LEU A 32 7.08 22.56 -21.48
C LEU A 32 6.66 21.51 -22.51
N GLY A 33 6.92 20.23 -22.21
CA GLY A 33 6.17 19.10 -22.75
C GLY A 33 4.76 19.02 -22.13
N PRO A 34 3.90 18.08 -22.54
CA PRO A 34 2.61 17.86 -21.91
C PRO A 34 2.76 17.62 -20.39
N ILE A 35 1.97 18.33 -19.57
CA ILE A 35 2.08 18.34 -18.09
C ILE A 35 0.98 17.48 -17.48
N LEU A 36 1.34 16.66 -16.49
CA LEU A 36 0.44 15.94 -15.59
C LEU A 36 0.35 16.71 -14.26
N ASP A 37 -0.79 17.33 -13.99
CA ASP A 37 -1.09 17.90 -12.66
C ASP A 37 -1.91 16.87 -11.87
N MET A 38 -1.38 16.46 -10.72
CA MET A 38 -1.96 15.38 -9.93
C MET A 38 -2.26 15.85 -8.50
N THR A 39 -3.47 15.58 -8.06
CA THR A 39 -3.89 15.80 -6.68
C THR A 39 -4.45 14.50 -6.11
N VAL A 40 -4.57 14.44 -4.77
CA VAL A 40 -5.16 13.30 -4.08
C VAL A 40 -6.58 13.06 -4.59
N ASP A 41 -6.88 11.83 -5.00
CA ASP A 41 -8.27 11.45 -5.29
C ASP A 41 -9.02 11.32 -3.96
N ALA A 42 -9.97 12.20 -3.64
CA ALA A 42 -10.71 12.11 -2.38
C ALA A 42 -11.47 10.76 -2.17
N LYS A 43 -11.53 9.89 -3.18
CA LYS A 43 -12.17 8.56 -3.14
C LYS A 43 -11.22 7.40 -2.82
N VAL A 44 -9.91 7.61 -2.60
CA VAL A 44 -8.89 6.55 -2.33
C VAL A 44 -9.35 5.52 -1.30
N ALA A 45 -10.03 5.98 -0.23
CA ALA A 45 -10.37 5.16 0.92
C ALA A 45 -11.28 3.95 0.58
N ALA A 46 -11.97 3.98 -0.56
CA ALA A 46 -12.92 2.93 -0.93
C ALA A 46 -12.24 1.61 -1.33
N GLY A 47 -10.96 1.60 -1.67
CA GLY A 47 -10.21 0.40 -2.08
C GLY A 47 -9.14 -0.06 -1.09
N LEU A 48 -8.88 0.69 -0.01
CA LEU A 48 -7.88 0.32 0.97
C LEU A 48 -8.36 -0.86 1.84
N PRO A 49 -7.45 -1.74 2.29
CA PRO A 49 -7.76 -2.77 3.26
C PRO A 49 -8.51 -2.18 4.45
N THR A 50 -9.60 -2.84 4.84
CA THR A 50 -10.44 -2.35 5.93
C THR A 50 -10.98 -3.51 6.76
N ILE A 51 -11.14 -3.24 8.06
CA ILE A 51 -11.80 -4.13 9.01
C ILE A 51 -12.94 -3.36 9.68
N SER A 52 -14.05 -4.03 9.96
CA SER A 52 -15.14 -3.50 10.78
C SER A 52 -15.53 -4.49 11.87
N VAL A 53 -15.90 -3.96 13.03
CA VAL A 53 -16.67 -4.70 14.04
C VAL A 53 -18.13 -4.39 13.82
N ASP A 54 -18.85 -5.33 13.22
CA ASP A 54 -20.25 -5.15 12.86
C ASP A 54 -21.15 -5.38 14.07
N THR A 55 -20.83 -6.38 14.89
CA THR A 55 -21.65 -6.79 16.02
C THR A 55 -20.79 -7.31 17.17
N VAL A 56 -21.14 -6.87 18.38
CA VAL A 56 -20.68 -7.42 19.65
C VAL A 56 -21.92 -7.98 20.33
N THR A 57 -21.93 -9.28 20.59
CA THR A 57 -23.02 -9.95 21.35
C THR A 57 -22.57 -10.04 22.80
N LEU A 58 -23.46 -9.71 23.74
CA LEU A 58 -23.17 -9.71 25.17
C LEU A 58 -24.00 -10.78 25.89
N VAL A 59 -23.41 -11.47 26.86
CA VAL A 59 -24.08 -12.31 27.85
C VAL A 59 -23.73 -11.74 29.22
N SER A 60 -24.74 -11.42 30.03
CA SER A 60 -24.55 -10.77 31.34
C SER A 60 -23.63 -9.54 31.27
N ASN A 61 -23.73 -8.80 30.16
CA ASN A 61 -22.92 -7.63 29.82
C ASN A 61 -21.40 -7.86 29.60
N SER A 62 -20.97 -9.12 29.44
CA SER A 62 -19.66 -9.51 28.91
C SER A 62 -19.77 -9.94 27.44
N PRO A 63 -18.80 -9.63 26.56
CA PRO A 63 -18.81 -10.06 25.17
C PRO A 63 -18.71 -11.58 25.06
N SER A 64 -19.77 -12.20 24.56
CA SER A 64 -19.78 -13.61 24.21
C SER A 64 -19.34 -13.87 22.77
N ARG A 65 -19.45 -12.86 21.90
CA ARG A 65 -19.15 -12.98 20.47
C ARG A 65 -18.78 -11.65 19.82
N LEU A 66 -17.71 -11.64 19.02
CA LEU A 66 -17.34 -10.55 18.12
C LEU A 66 -17.54 -10.98 16.67
N VAL A 67 -18.24 -10.16 15.89
CA VAL A 67 -18.39 -10.34 14.43
C VAL A 67 -17.60 -9.27 13.73
N LEU A 68 -16.62 -9.71 12.95
CA LEU A 68 -15.70 -8.90 12.19
C LEU A 68 -15.93 -9.11 10.70
N THR A 69 -15.85 -8.03 9.94
CA THR A 69 -15.79 -8.09 8.49
C THR A 69 -14.52 -7.41 8.01
N ALA A 70 -13.78 -8.03 7.10
CA ALA A 70 -12.66 -7.42 6.41
C ALA A 70 -12.91 -7.42 4.89
N ARG A 71 -12.47 -6.36 4.22
CA ARG A 71 -12.60 -6.16 2.77
C ARG A 71 -11.29 -5.65 2.19
N TYR A 72 -11.14 -5.87 0.88
CA TYR A 72 -9.96 -5.43 0.12
C TYR A 72 -8.66 -5.97 0.73
N LEU A 73 -8.68 -7.25 1.09
CA LEU A 73 -7.49 -7.97 1.53
C LEU A 73 -6.85 -8.61 0.30
N ASP A 74 -5.81 -8.00 -0.23
CA ASP A 74 -5.10 -8.47 -1.42
C ASP A 74 -4.57 -9.90 -1.23
N PRO A 75 -4.51 -10.74 -2.28
CA PRO A 75 -3.92 -12.07 -2.17
C PRO A 75 -2.48 -12.00 -1.64
N VAL A 76 -2.20 -12.75 -0.57
CA VAL A 76 -0.85 -12.84 0.01
C VAL A 76 -0.12 -14.06 -0.55
N THR A 77 1.16 -13.92 -0.88
CA THR A 77 2.01 -14.99 -1.40
C THR A 77 3.11 -15.40 -0.39
N GLY A 78 3.96 -16.35 -0.77
CA GLY A 78 5.12 -16.74 0.04
C GLY A 78 4.80 -17.50 1.33
N GLY A 79 3.59 -18.08 1.44
CA GLY A 79 3.17 -18.85 2.62
C GLY A 79 2.74 -18.01 3.82
N ASN A 80 2.57 -16.70 3.66
CA ASN A 80 2.00 -15.81 4.67
C ASN A 80 0.47 -15.73 4.57
N GLN A 81 -0.18 -15.23 5.62
CA GLN A 81 -1.62 -14.93 5.63
C GLN A 81 -1.92 -13.71 6.52
N TYR A 82 -3.11 -13.12 6.34
CA TYR A 82 -3.71 -12.20 7.30
C TYR A 82 -4.16 -12.96 8.54
N ASN A 83 -3.38 -12.89 9.61
CA ASN A 83 -3.65 -13.52 10.90
C ASN A 83 -4.39 -12.54 11.82
N LEU A 84 -5.40 -13.02 12.56
CA LEU A 84 -6.19 -12.25 13.51
C LEU A 84 -5.66 -12.46 14.94
N TYR A 85 -5.51 -11.35 15.67
CA TYR A 85 -5.08 -11.34 17.06
C TYR A 85 -6.02 -10.50 17.93
N LEU A 86 -6.26 -10.97 19.15
CA LEU A 86 -6.85 -10.18 20.22
C LEU A 86 -5.73 -9.60 21.07
N VAL A 87 -5.75 -8.29 21.29
CA VAL A 87 -4.70 -7.58 22.03
C VAL A 87 -5.30 -6.87 23.25
N SER A 88 -4.63 -7.02 24.40
CA SER A 88 -5.09 -6.51 25.69
C SER A 88 -5.10 -4.98 25.73
N LEU A 89 -5.99 -4.42 26.56
CA LEU A 89 -6.05 -2.98 26.83
C LEU A 89 -5.07 -2.52 27.92
N ASP A 90 -4.41 -3.46 28.59
CA ASP A 90 -3.75 -3.18 29.86
C ASP A 90 -2.49 -2.34 29.69
N LYS A 91 -2.44 -1.20 30.38
CA LYS A 91 -1.26 -0.31 30.49
C LYS A 91 -0.18 -0.86 31.43
N LYS A 92 -0.32 -2.10 31.92
CA LYS A 92 0.70 -2.75 32.77
C LYS A 92 1.78 -3.38 31.89
N THR A 93 2.94 -3.63 32.51
CA THR A 93 4.26 -3.94 31.94
C THR A 93 4.35 -5.08 30.91
N THR A 94 3.27 -5.78 30.57
CA THR A 94 3.28 -6.83 29.56
C THR A 94 1.97 -6.82 28.78
N VAL A 95 2.03 -6.32 27.55
CA VAL A 95 0.93 -6.45 26.61
C VAL A 95 0.76 -7.92 26.26
N ARG A 96 -0.49 -8.36 26.25
CA ARG A 96 -0.85 -9.71 25.87
C ARG A 96 -1.58 -9.69 24.54
N ALA A 97 -1.06 -10.44 23.59
CA ALA A 97 -1.69 -10.69 22.31
C ALA A 97 -1.86 -12.21 22.12
N VAL A 98 -3.03 -12.64 21.67
CA VAL A 98 -3.32 -14.06 21.42
C VAL A 98 -3.93 -14.22 20.02
N PRO A 99 -3.62 -15.31 19.28
CA PRO A 99 -4.33 -15.62 18.04
C PRO A 99 -5.82 -15.76 18.29
N ALA A 100 -6.64 -15.18 17.41
CA ALA A 100 -8.09 -15.27 17.48
C ALA A 100 -8.59 -16.42 16.60
N LEU A 101 -9.07 -17.50 17.21
CA LEU A 101 -9.76 -18.55 16.47
C LEU A 101 -11.20 -18.10 16.17
N ALA A 102 -11.60 -18.13 14.90
CA ALA A 102 -12.89 -17.60 14.46
C ALA A 102 -13.58 -18.54 13.47
N ASP A 103 -14.91 -18.63 13.54
CA ASP A 103 -15.71 -19.21 12.46
C ASP A 103 -15.66 -18.28 11.25
N TYR A 104 -15.13 -18.78 10.13
CA TYR A 104 -14.83 -17.99 8.96
C TYR A 104 -15.77 -18.29 7.80
N THR A 105 -16.22 -17.22 7.15
CA THR A 105 -17.10 -17.26 5.99
C THR A 105 -16.62 -16.25 4.95
N THR A 106 -16.58 -16.66 3.69
CA THR A 106 -16.38 -15.75 2.56
C THR A 106 -17.73 -15.40 1.96
N ILE A 107 -17.91 -14.12 1.62
CA ILE A 107 -19.08 -13.60 0.92
C ILE A 107 -18.59 -12.98 -0.38
N ARG A 108 -18.79 -13.68 -1.49
CA ARG A 108 -18.46 -13.21 -2.84
C ARG A 108 -19.65 -12.48 -3.44
N SER A 109 -19.43 -11.26 -3.95
CA SER A 109 -20.46 -10.46 -4.62
C SER A 109 -20.08 -10.20 -6.08
N ASP A 110 -20.54 -11.04 -6.99
CA ASP A 110 -20.32 -10.85 -8.43
C ASP A 110 -21.39 -9.94 -9.00
N SER A 111 -20.98 -8.92 -9.76
CA SER A 111 -21.91 -8.06 -10.46
C SER A 111 -21.86 -8.35 -11.96
N THR A 112 -23.02 -8.47 -12.59
CA THR A 112 -23.13 -8.73 -14.03
C THR A 112 -24.04 -7.68 -14.62
N ARG A 113 -23.55 -6.95 -15.62
CA ARG A 113 -24.37 -5.97 -16.33
C ARG A 113 -25.47 -6.72 -17.08
N VAL A 114 -26.72 -6.40 -16.78
CA VAL A 114 -27.89 -7.04 -17.42
C VAL A 114 -28.31 -6.24 -18.65
N ASN A 115 -28.22 -4.91 -18.58
CA ASN A 115 -28.42 -4.00 -19.70
C ASN A 115 -27.70 -2.65 -19.46
N ARG A 116 -27.96 -1.64 -20.30
CA ARG A 116 -27.30 -0.33 -20.21
C ARG A 116 -27.46 0.32 -18.82
N ASP A 117 -28.62 0.15 -18.19
CA ASP A 117 -29.01 0.90 -16.99
C ASP A 117 -29.14 0.02 -15.74
N SER A 118 -28.81 -1.28 -15.83
CA SER A 118 -28.96 -2.21 -14.71
C SER A 118 -27.81 -3.21 -14.56
N VAL A 119 -27.51 -3.50 -13.30
CA VAL A 119 -26.50 -4.45 -12.86
C VAL A 119 -27.17 -5.43 -11.91
N ALA A 120 -27.09 -6.72 -12.21
CA ALA A 120 -27.47 -7.77 -11.27
C ALA A 120 -26.30 -8.07 -10.35
N VAL A 121 -26.58 -8.34 -9.07
CA VAL A 121 -25.55 -8.73 -8.09
C VAL A 121 -25.90 -10.11 -7.55
N THR A 122 -25.03 -11.07 -7.83
CA THR A 122 -25.10 -12.42 -7.27
C THR A 122 -24.23 -12.49 -6.03
N ARG A 123 -24.79 -12.98 -4.92
CA ARG A 123 -24.06 -13.18 -3.66
C ARG A 123 -23.94 -14.66 -3.35
N THR A 124 -22.70 -15.13 -3.23
CA THR A 124 -22.38 -16.51 -2.83
C THR A 124 -21.70 -16.46 -1.47
N THR A 125 -22.21 -17.27 -0.54
CA THR A 125 -21.68 -17.36 0.83
C THR A 125 -21.13 -18.76 1.07
N GLU A 126 -19.91 -18.86 1.56
CA GLU A 126 -19.24 -20.15 1.80
C GLU A 126 -18.61 -20.18 3.19
N ALA A 127 -18.99 -21.18 4.00
CA ALA A 127 -18.39 -21.41 5.31
C ALA A 127 -17.09 -22.20 5.15
N LYS A 128 -16.00 -21.72 5.76
CA LYS A 128 -14.66 -22.29 5.66
C LYS A 128 -14.22 -23.03 6.94
N GLY A 129 -15.04 -22.98 7.99
CA GLY A 129 -14.72 -23.57 9.30
C GLY A 129 -13.97 -22.61 10.21
N LYS A 130 -13.32 -23.13 11.25
CA LYS A 130 -12.53 -22.34 12.20
C LYS A 130 -11.14 -22.07 11.69
N VAL A 131 -10.73 -20.80 11.70
CA VAL A 131 -9.40 -20.35 11.25
C VAL A 131 -8.87 -19.24 12.16
N THR A 132 -7.56 -19.02 12.12
CA THR A 132 -6.90 -17.86 12.74
C THR A 132 -6.54 -16.77 11.74
N GLY A 133 -6.84 -16.97 10.45
CA GLY A 133 -6.48 -16.05 9.39
C GLY A 133 -7.01 -16.43 8.01
N THR A 134 -6.66 -15.63 7.00
CA THR A 134 -6.98 -15.86 5.58
C THR A 134 -5.86 -15.35 4.68
N VAL A 135 -5.71 -15.92 3.49
CA VAL A 135 -4.72 -15.48 2.48
C VAL A 135 -5.20 -14.29 1.62
N GLY A 136 -6.26 -13.60 2.04
CA GLY A 136 -6.93 -12.57 1.24
C GLY A 136 -7.76 -13.17 0.09
N GLY A 137 -8.00 -12.37 -0.95
CA GLY A 137 -8.72 -12.80 -2.15
C GLY A 137 -9.04 -11.67 -3.12
N ALA A 138 -9.84 -11.97 -4.13
CA ALA A 138 -10.31 -10.96 -5.08
C ALA A 138 -11.15 -9.87 -4.39
N LEU A 139 -11.16 -8.66 -4.95
CA LEU A 139 -11.80 -7.46 -4.37
C LEU A 139 -13.30 -7.59 -4.11
N ASN A 140 -13.97 -8.50 -4.83
CA ASN A 140 -15.38 -8.79 -4.65
C ASN A 140 -15.66 -9.79 -3.50
N ILE A 141 -14.63 -10.21 -2.77
CA ILE A 141 -14.73 -11.08 -1.61
C ILE A 141 -14.73 -10.23 -0.34
N THR A 142 -15.74 -10.46 0.49
CA THR A 142 -15.80 -9.98 1.86
C THR A 142 -15.49 -11.14 2.81
N HIS A 143 -14.57 -10.92 3.74
CA HIS A 143 -14.13 -11.89 4.73
C HIS A 143 -14.88 -11.65 6.03
N ARG A 144 -15.61 -12.64 6.54
CA ARG A 144 -16.36 -12.51 7.79
C ARG A 144 -15.83 -13.50 8.83
N PHE A 145 -15.42 -12.98 9.97
CA PHE A 145 -14.91 -13.75 11.10
C PHE A 145 -15.84 -13.62 12.30
N VAL A 146 -16.17 -14.73 12.94
CA VAL A 146 -16.95 -14.77 14.19
C VAL A 146 -16.10 -15.39 15.28
N ILE A 147 -15.64 -14.56 16.21
CA ILE A 147 -14.87 -15.00 17.38
C ILE A 147 -15.87 -15.22 18.51
N ASN A 148 -15.97 -16.46 19.00
CA ASN A 148 -16.78 -16.78 20.16
C ASN A 148 -15.89 -16.85 21.41
N GLU A 149 -16.43 -16.43 22.55
CA GLU A 149 -15.71 -16.51 23.84
C GLU A 149 -15.27 -17.94 24.19
N ALA A 150 -16.08 -18.94 23.81
CA ALA A 150 -15.75 -20.34 24.02
C ALA A 150 -14.48 -20.80 23.27
N ASP A 151 -14.09 -20.10 22.19
CA ASP A 151 -12.93 -20.45 21.36
C ASP A 151 -11.61 -19.87 21.89
N ILE A 152 -11.67 -19.01 22.92
CA ILE A 152 -10.50 -18.35 23.52
C ILE A 152 -10.27 -18.73 24.99
N LEU A 153 -11.00 -19.72 25.51
CA LEU A 153 -10.85 -20.20 26.88
C LEU A 153 -9.39 -20.66 27.15
N PRO A 154 -8.84 -20.42 28.36
CA PRO A 154 -9.50 -19.92 29.56
C PRO A 154 -9.66 -18.38 29.64
N ASP A 155 -9.38 -17.65 28.57
CA ASP A 155 -9.58 -16.20 28.55
C ASP A 155 -11.04 -15.80 28.33
N SER A 156 -11.31 -14.51 28.51
CA SER A 156 -12.55 -13.88 28.11
C SER A 156 -12.26 -12.74 27.13
N LEU A 157 -13.22 -12.48 26.24
CA LEU A 157 -13.17 -11.40 25.27
C LEU A 157 -13.12 -10.03 25.97
N ASP A 158 -13.48 -9.97 27.24
CA ASP A 158 -13.41 -8.75 28.02
C ASP A 158 -11.99 -8.36 28.46
N HIS A 159 -11.05 -9.30 28.52
CA HIS A 159 -9.64 -9.04 28.84
C HIS A 159 -8.91 -8.33 27.69
N PHE A 160 -9.49 -8.36 26.49
CA PHE A 160 -8.94 -7.73 25.30
C PHE A 160 -9.76 -6.48 24.91
N GLY A 161 -9.18 -5.63 24.08
CA GLY A 161 -9.93 -4.49 23.55
C GLY A 161 -9.49 -3.99 22.19
N TYR A 162 -8.51 -4.66 21.57
CA TYR A 162 -8.19 -4.48 20.17
C TYR A 162 -8.31 -5.82 19.44
N VAL A 163 -8.80 -5.75 18.21
CA VAL A 163 -8.55 -6.76 17.18
C VAL A 163 -7.48 -6.19 16.26
N VAL A 164 -6.45 -6.98 15.98
CA VAL A 164 -5.36 -6.62 15.06
C VAL A 164 -5.23 -7.72 14.01
N ILE A 165 -5.08 -7.34 12.74
CA ILE A 165 -4.77 -8.26 11.64
C ILE A 165 -3.36 -7.96 11.16
N THR A 166 -2.50 -8.96 11.06
CA THR A 166 -1.14 -8.83 10.51
C THR A 166 -0.89 -9.84 9.40
N VAL A 167 0.06 -9.56 8.51
CA VAL A 167 0.48 -10.47 7.44
C VAL A 167 1.77 -11.16 7.86
N GLN A 168 1.67 -12.46 8.16
CA GLN A 168 2.77 -13.29 8.66
C GLN A 168 2.46 -14.78 8.47
N ALA A 169 3.42 -15.65 8.79
CA ALA A 169 3.23 -17.09 8.66
C ALA A 169 2.01 -17.59 9.48
N PRO A 170 1.23 -18.56 8.98
CA PRO A 170 0.08 -19.10 9.70
C PRO A 170 0.45 -19.58 11.11
N GLY A 171 -0.31 -19.13 12.11
CA GLY A 171 -0.13 -19.58 13.50
C GLY A 171 1.09 -19.01 14.22
N SER A 172 1.80 -18.04 13.63
CA SER A 172 2.88 -17.34 14.33
C SER A 172 2.36 -16.52 15.51
N ALA A 173 3.25 -16.21 16.45
CA ALA A 173 2.94 -15.27 17.52
C ALA A 173 2.70 -13.86 16.95
N PHE A 174 1.95 -13.02 17.67
CA PHE A 174 1.72 -11.63 17.30
C PHE A 174 3.04 -10.87 17.18
N ASP A 175 3.28 -10.23 16.04
CA ASP A 175 4.38 -9.30 15.82
C ASP A 175 3.80 -7.95 15.38
N GLU A 176 4.01 -6.92 16.20
CA GLU A 176 3.57 -5.55 15.90
C GLU A 176 4.32 -4.92 14.72
N ASN A 177 5.45 -5.52 14.31
CA ASN A 177 6.22 -5.10 13.15
C ASN A 177 5.96 -5.97 11.92
N ALA A 178 4.96 -6.87 11.98
CA ALA A 178 4.54 -7.61 10.79
C ALA A 178 3.80 -6.69 9.79
N PRO A 179 3.94 -6.96 8.47
CA PRO A 179 3.20 -6.29 7.41
C PRO A 179 1.68 -6.16 7.63
N ALA A 180 1.09 -5.06 7.15
CA ALA A 180 -0.33 -4.72 7.12
C ALA A 180 -1.13 -4.77 8.45
N PRO A 181 -0.74 -4.04 9.51
CA PRO A 181 -1.45 -4.06 10.79
C PRO A 181 -2.78 -3.27 10.71
N LEU A 182 -3.85 -3.89 10.22
CA LEU A 182 -5.22 -3.37 10.40
C LEU A 182 -5.61 -3.53 11.86
N TRP A 183 -6.23 -2.52 12.45
CA TRP A 183 -6.63 -2.63 13.85
C TRP A 183 -7.93 -1.89 14.18
N PHE A 184 -8.66 -2.41 15.15
CA PHE A 184 -9.84 -1.76 15.68
C PHE A 184 -9.92 -1.92 17.19
N LYS A 185 -10.19 -0.82 17.87
CA LYS A 185 -10.47 -0.80 19.30
C LYS A 185 -11.95 -1.10 19.53
N TYR A 186 -12.29 -2.29 20.00
CA TYR A 186 -13.68 -2.69 20.25
C TYR A 186 -14.11 -2.50 21.71
N ARG A 187 -13.22 -2.08 22.61
CA ARG A 187 -13.55 -1.79 24.01
C ARG A 187 -12.98 -0.45 24.44
N ASN A 188 -13.81 0.35 25.11
CA ASN A 188 -13.45 1.64 25.67
C ASN A 188 -13.03 1.50 27.15
N PRO A 189 -11.73 1.66 27.49
CA PRO A 189 -11.25 1.53 28.86
C PRO A 189 -11.75 2.65 29.79
N ALA A 190 -12.25 3.77 29.25
CA ALA A 190 -12.85 4.84 30.05
C ALA A 190 -14.25 4.49 30.56
N ARG A 191 -14.83 3.36 30.14
CA ARG A 191 -16.13 2.87 30.59
C ARG A 191 -15.94 1.62 31.43
N THR A 192 -16.52 1.62 32.62
CA THR A 192 -16.45 0.48 33.55
C THR A 192 -17.30 -0.68 33.02
N LEU A 193 -16.77 -1.90 33.16
CA LEU A 193 -17.57 -3.10 32.96
C LEU A 193 -18.54 -3.30 34.13
N PRO A 194 -19.75 -3.84 33.89
CA PRO A 194 -20.17 -4.46 32.65
C PRO A 194 -21.16 -3.53 31.91
N SER A 195 -20.74 -2.34 31.53
CA SER A 195 -21.59 -1.43 30.75
C SER A 195 -21.63 -1.85 29.28
N ALA A 196 -22.82 -1.93 28.67
CA ALA A 196 -22.95 -2.15 27.22
C ALA A 196 -22.27 -1.03 26.40
N LEU A 197 -22.22 0.20 26.94
CA LEU A 197 -21.54 1.35 26.33
C LEU A 197 -20.00 1.26 26.39
N ALA A 198 -19.46 0.26 27.08
CA ALA A 198 -18.01 -0.01 27.08
C ALA A 198 -17.56 -0.67 25.76
N TRP A 199 -18.47 -1.17 24.94
CA TRP A 199 -18.16 -1.88 23.70
C TRP A 199 -18.40 -1.00 22.48
N LEU A 200 -17.43 -0.98 21.57
CA LEU A 200 -17.41 -0.14 20.37
C LEU A 200 -17.72 -0.99 19.13
N LYS A 201 -18.40 -0.37 18.16
CA LYS A 201 -18.64 -0.89 16.82
C LYS A 201 -18.20 0.16 15.80
N GLY A 202 -17.89 -0.27 14.57
CA GLY A 202 -17.49 0.63 13.49
C GLY A 202 -16.34 0.09 12.67
N ALA A 203 -15.74 0.99 11.87
CA ALA A 203 -14.60 0.70 11.02
C ALA A 203 -13.27 0.89 11.76
N GLY A 204 -12.33 0.00 11.48
CA GLY A 204 -10.94 0.01 11.89
C GLY A 204 -10.08 0.96 11.11
N GLN A 205 -8.83 0.99 11.53
CA GLN A 205 -7.80 1.84 10.99
C GLN A 205 -6.83 1.00 10.17
N PHE A 206 -6.50 1.53 9.00
CA PHE A 206 -5.38 1.07 8.20
C PHE A 206 -4.15 1.92 8.56
N GLY A 207 -3.03 1.28 8.87
CA GLY A 207 -1.85 1.99 9.34
C GLY A 207 -0.99 1.13 10.26
N ARG A 208 -0.24 1.77 11.16
CA ARG A 208 0.61 1.11 12.15
C ARG A 208 -0.13 0.96 13.48
N PHE A 209 -0.35 -0.28 13.91
CA PHE A 209 -0.68 -0.56 15.31
C PHE A 209 0.59 -0.51 16.13
N ALA A 210 0.57 0.19 17.26
CA ALA A 210 1.71 0.18 18.17
C ALA A 210 1.22 0.23 19.61
N LEU A 211 1.94 -0.51 20.44
CA LEU A 211 1.67 -0.62 21.86
C LEU A 211 2.40 0.51 22.59
N GLU A 212 1.72 1.17 23.55
CA GLU A 212 2.39 2.11 24.45
C GLU A 212 3.49 1.35 25.22
N LYS A 213 4.76 1.54 24.83
CA LYS A 213 5.91 0.94 25.54
C LYS A 213 6.14 1.75 26.83
N THR A 214 6.00 1.12 27.99
CA THR A 214 6.37 1.73 29.28
C THR A 214 7.90 1.73 29.43
N GLY A 215 8.56 2.90 29.41
CA GLY A 215 10.01 3.05 29.64
C GLY A 215 10.60 4.37 29.10
N THR A 216 11.92 4.55 29.26
CA THR A 216 12.71 5.71 28.78
C THR A 216 13.22 5.57 27.33
N ASP A 217 12.80 4.53 26.64
CA ASP A 217 13.23 4.21 25.28
C ASP A 217 12.34 4.96 24.28
N THR A 218 12.71 6.23 24.01
CA THR A 218 11.92 7.24 23.30
C THR A 218 11.85 7.06 21.79
N LEU A 219 12.02 5.85 21.26
CA LEU A 219 11.92 5.70 19.82
C LEU A 219 10.46 5.78 19.33
N PHE A 220 9.45 5.41 20.12
CA PHE A 220 8.09 5.24 19.60
C PHE A 220 6.96 5.33 20.66
N ALA A 221 6.94 6.35 21.52
CA ALA A 221 5.84 6.55 22.48
C ALA A 221 4.54 7.14 21.88
N ASP A 222 4.58 7.57 20.60
CA ASP A 222 3.48 8.13 19.79
C ASP A 222 3.33 7.33 18.46
N SER A 223 3.40 6.01 18.53
CA SER A 223 3.76 5.13 17.40
C SER A 223 2.61 4.50 16.64
N SER A 224 1.38 4.60 17.13
CA SER A 224 0.22 4.29 16.32
C SER A 224 0.03 5.40 15.29
N TYR A 225 -0.11 5.02 14.02
CA TYR A 225 -0.30 5.93 12.91
C TYR A 225 -1.42 5.41 12.05
N THR A 226 -2.47 6.21 11.87
CA THR A 226 -3.50 5.97 10.87
C THR A 226 -3.03 6.53 9.54
N PHE A 227 -3.04 5.70 8.51
CA PHE A 227 -2.78 6.13 7.16
C PHE A 227 -3.93 7.00 6.65
N THR A 228 -3.58 8.17 6.16
CA THR A 228 -4.49 9.06 5.45
C THR A 228 -3.82 9.42 4.14
N PRO A 229 -4.44 9.11 2.98
CA PRO A 229 -3.94 9.54 1.67
C PRO A 229 -3.61 11.03 1.64
N GLY A 230 -2.49 11.39 1.03
CA GLY A 230 -1.96 12.75 1.02
C GLY A 230 -0.87 12.91 -0.04
N GLY A 231 -0.64 14.15 -0.46
CA GLY A 231 0.44 14.55 -1.36
C GLY A 231 -0.03 15.22 -2.65
N VAL A 232 0.94 15.75 -3.40
CA VAL A 232 0.73 16.36 -4.72
C VAL A 232 1.74 15.80 -5.70
N GLY A 233 1.41 15.78 -6.99
CA GLY A 233 2.29 15.30 -8.04
C GLY A 233 2.31 16.24 -9.24
N LEU A 234 3.48 16.44 -9.82
CA LEU A 234 3.66 17.13 -11.09
C LEU A 234 4.53 16.27 -12.01
N GLY A 235 4.02 15.94 -13.18
CA GLY A 235 4.73 15.17 -14.18
C GLY A 235 4.84 15.87 -15.52
N ALA A 236 5.81 15.44 -16.31
CA ALA A 236 6.00 15.92 -17.67
C ALA A 236 6.58 14.81 -18.55
N PHE A 237 6.29 14.93 -19.85
CA PHE A 237 6.81 14.06 -20.90
C PHE A 237 7.84 14.81 -21.74
N PHE A 238 9.00 14.21 -21.97
CA PHE A 238 10.11 14.82 -22.70
C PHE A 238 10.64 13.89 -23.79
N GLY A 239 11.19 14.45 -24.87
CA GLY A 239 11.79 13.67 -25.96
C GLY A 239 10.88 13.46 -27.17
N ASP A 240 11.45 12.80 -28.18
CA ASP A 240 10.77 12.50 -29.45
C ASP A 240 9.90 11.24 -29.33
N PRO A 241 8.83 11.09 -30.14
CA PRO A 241 8.00 9.87 -30.16
C PRO A 241 8.83 8.59 -30.30
N GLY A 242 8.56 7.58 -29.48
CA GLY A 242 9.34 6.33 -29.42
C GLY A 242 10.64 6.44 -28.59
N GLN A 243 11.00 7.64 -28.13
CA GLN A 243 12.04 7.91 -27.14
C GLN A 243 11.51 8.83 -26.02
N THR A 244 10.18 8.88 -25.84
CA THR A 244 9.60 9.76 -24.83
C THR A 244 9.96 9.25 -23.44
N ARG A 245 10.31 10.18 -22.55
CA ARG A 245 10.58 9.96 -21.14
C ARG A 245 9.47 10.57 -20.31
N LEU A 246 8.96 9.82 -19.36
CA LEU A 246 8.11 10.30 -18.29
C LEU A 246 8.99 10.62 -17.09
N GLN A 247 8.77 11.78 -16.49
CA GLN A 247 9.16 12.04 -15.12
C GLN A 247 7.99 12.63 -14.36
N VAL A 248 7.69 12.05 -13.20
CA VAL A 248 6.72 12.58 -12.24
C VAL A 248 7.44 12.83 -10.93
N ASN A 249 7.27 14.01 -10.36
CA ASN A 249 7.78 14.36 -9.03
C ASN A 249 6.59 14.48 -8.08
N PHE A 250 6.73 13.91 -6.88
CA PHE A 250 5.71 13.99 -5.84
C PHE A 250 6.26 14.65 -4.59
N GLU A 251 5.39 15.37 -3.91
CA GLU A 251 5.67 16.03 -2.64
C GLU A 251 4.64 15.66 -1.58
N HIS A 252 5.10 15.55 -0.33
CA HIS A 252 4.27 15.31 0.84
C HIS A 252 3.34 14.09 0.73
N LEU A 253 3.80 13.01 0.08
CA LEU A 253 3.07 11.75 0.05
C LEU A 253 2.98 11.17 1.46
N ALA A 254 1.82 10.66 1.86
CA ALA A 254 1.70 9.98 3.16
C ALA A 254 2.65 8.78 3.24
N ARG A 255 3.32 8.58 4.37
CA ARG A 255 4.24 7.43 4.53
C ARG A 255 3.42 6.13 4.45
N PRO A 256 3.83 5.15 3.63
CA PRO A 256 3.08 3.91 3.48
C PRO A 256 3.03 3.14 4.82
N PRO A 257 1.92 2.43 5.12
CA PRO A 257 1.87 1.51 6.24
C PRO A 257 2.90 0.40 6.12
N LEU A 258 3.24 -0.19 7.26
CA LEU A 258 4.20 -1.29 7.33
C LEU A 258 3.82 -2.44 6.39
N GLY A 259 4.75 -2.87 5.56
CA GLY A 259 4.53 -3.92 4.56
C GLY A 259 3.94 -3.45 3.23
N TYR A 260 3.71 -2.14 3.04
CA TYR A 260 3.25 -1.57 1.79
C TYR A 260 4.31 -0.66 1.14
N ALA A 261 4.23 -0.52 -0.18
CA ALA A 261 5.03 0.40 -0.97
C ALA A 261 4.17 1.12 -2.02
N TYR A 262 4.65 2.26 -2.52
CA TYR A 262 3.99 2.95 -3.62
C TYR A 262 4.46 2.42 -4.98
N HIS A 263 3.51 2.17 -5.87
CA HIS A 263 3.77 1.77 -7.26
C HIS A 263 2.97 2.66 -8.22
N ALA A 264 3.59 2.98 -9.35
CA ALA A 264 2.98 3.77 -10.40
C ALA A 264 2.50 2.89 -11.55
N TRP A 265 1.34 3.26 -12.11
CA TRP A 265 0.64 2.51 -13.14
C TRP A 265 0.10 3.43 -14.21
N PHE A 266 0.11 2.96 -15.45
CA PHE A 266 -0.73 3.50 -16.51
C PHE A 266 -1.99 2.64 -16.68
N ALA A 267 -3.11 3.25 -17.09
CA ALA A 267 -4.37 2.57 -17.34
C ALA A 267 -5.18 3.19 -18.51
N ASP A 268 -5.90 2.36 -19.27
CA ASP A 268 -6.81 2.77 -20.36
C ASP A 268 -8.22 3.16 -19.85
N LYS A 269 -8.89 4.13 -20.50
CA LYS A 269 -10.26 4.63 -20.27
C LYS A 269 -11.36 3.63 -20.55
N GLN A 270 -11.17 2.60 -21.39
CA GLN A 270 -12.15 1.52 -21.57
C GLN A 270 -12.40 0.74 -20.28
N SER A 271 -11.50 0.85 -19.30
CA SER A 271 -11.66 0.29 -17.96
C SER A 271 -12.56 1.11 -17.03
N SER A 272 -12.76 2.40 -17.31
CA SER A 272 -13.52 3.33 -16.47
C SER A 272 -15.04 3.32 -16.74
N ALA A 273 -15.47 2.76 -17.87
CA ALA A 273 -16.85 2.83 -18.36
C ALA A 273 -17.68 1.55 -18.12
N VAL A 274 -17.08 0.47 -17.59
CA VAL A 274 -17.73 -0.84 -17.42
C VAL A 274 -17.63 -1.36 -15.98
N GLY A 275 -17.91 -0.50 -15.00
CA GLY A 275 -17.97 -0.89 -13.59
C GLY A 275 -16.64 -1.45 -13.04
N PRO A 276 -16.60 -1.91 -11.78
CA PRO A 276 -15.36 -2.29 -11.11
C PRO A 276 -14.66 -3.56 -11.63
N PHE A 277 -15.06 -4.12 -12.79
CA PHE A 277 -14.81 -5.54 -13.10
C PHE A 277 -14.38 -5.87 -14.54
N THR A 278 -14.14 -4.90 -15.41
CA THR A 278 -13.29 -5.13 -16.59
C THR A 278 -11.87 -4.76 -16.20
N THR A 279 -10.95 -5.75 -16.20
CA THR A 279 -9.54 -5.50 -15.94
C THR A 279 -9.08 -4.40 -16.88
N PRO A 280 -8.64 -3.24 -16.37
CA PRO A 280 -8.00 -2.26 -17.20
C PRO A 280 -6.83 -2.93 -17.91
N GLU A 281 -6.49 -2.50 -19.13
CA GLU A 281 -5.11 -2.70 -19.55
C GLU A 281 -4.27 -1.74 -18.69
N ILE A 282 -3.74 -2.29 -17.62
CA ILE A 282 -2.89 -1.64 -16.62
C ILE A 282 -1.46 -2.11 -16.83
N LYS A 283 -0.52 -1.18 -16.76
CA LYS A 283 0.89 -1.51 -16.89
C LYS A 283 1.71 -0.75 -15.87
N GLU A 284 2.56 -1.48 -15.16
CA GLU A 284 3.42 -0.91 -14.13
C GLU A 284 4.46 0.00 -14.78
N VAL A 285 4.54 1.23 -14.29
CA VAL A 285 5.56 2.22 -14.67
C VAL A 285 6.81 2.01 -13.84
N GLY A 286 6.63 1.70 -12.55
CA GLY A 286 7.71 1.38 -11.62
C GLY A 286 7.41 1.83 -10.20
N SER A 287 8.35 1.54 -9.30
CA SER A 287 8.29 1.96 -7.89
C SER A 287 8.73 3.42 -7.71
N LEU A 288 8.33 4.00 -6.58
CA LEU A 288 8.75 5.32 -6.16
C LEU A 288 10.26 5.37 -5.85
N LEU A 289 10.94 6.43 -6.26
CA LEU A 289 12.37 6.66 -6.06
C LEU A 289 12.63 7.94 -5.26
N THR A 290 13.79 8.05 -4.61
CA THR A 290 14.29 9.34 -4.11
C THR A 290 14.50 10.30 -5.28
N PRO A 291 14.44 11.62 -5.06
CA PRO A 291 14.81 12.58 -6.10
C PRO A 291 16.29 12.41 -6.51
N TYR A 292 16.67 13.13 -7.57
CA TYR A 292 18.08 13.26 -7.93
C TYR A 292 18.92 13.88 -6.80
N PRO A 293 20.22 13.56 -6.75
CA PRO A 293 20.97 12.72 -7.69
C PRO A 293 20.87 11.19 -7.44
N GLU A 294 20.33 10.75 -6.30
CA GLU A 294 20.51 9.36 -5.84
C GLU A 294 19.63 8.34 -6.58
N LEU A 295 18.38 8.70 -6.91
CA LEU A 295 17.38 7.81 -7.52
C LEU A 295 17.26 6.43 -6.85
N ALA A 296 17.39 6.37 -5.52
CA ALA A 296 17.31 5.15 -4.75
C ALA A 296 15.85 4.67 -4.60
N PRO A 297 15.56 3.37 -4.63
CA PRO A 297 14.21 2.85 -4.41
C PRO A 297 13.65 3.23 -3.03
N LEU A 298 12.39 3.65 -3.00
CA LEU A 298 11.63 3.95 -1.78
C LEU A 298 10.70 2.80 -1.36
N THR A 299 10.97 1.58 -1.80
CA THR A 299 10.20 0.38 -1.42
C THR A 299 10.19 0.18 0.11
N GLU A 300 11.27 0.53 0.81
CA GLU A 300 11.41 0.40 2.27
C GLU A 300 11.06 1.69 3.04
N ALA A 301 10.29 2.61 2.45
CA ALA A 301 9.90 3.86 3.11
C ALA A 301 9.02 3.64 4.37
N ASP A 302 8.31 2.54 4.46
CA ASP A 302 7.51 2.11 5.61
C ASP A 302 8.36 1.80 6.86
N VAL A 303 9.57 1.26 6.69
CA VAL A 303 10.51 0.91 7.79
C VAL A 303 11.70 1.85 7.92
N ALA A 304 11.91 2.75 6.97
CA ALA A 304 13.03 3.70 6.99
C ALA A 304 13.10 4.49 8.30
N THR A 305 14.29 4.56 8.91
CA THR A 305 14.55 5.46 10.03
C THR A 305 14.44 6.90 9.53
N SER A 306 13.74 7.75 10.27
CA SER A 306 13.63 9.18 9.95
C SER A 306 15.04 9.77 9.87
N GLY A 307 15.51 10.11 8.67
CA GLY A 307 16.90 10.54 8.45
C GLY A 307 17.59 10.02 7.19
N ALA A 308 16.95 9.17 6.38
CA ALA A 308 17.42 8.86 5.02
C ALA A 308 17.33 10.12 4.13
N GLY A 309 18.35 10.98 4.19
CA GLY A 309 18.49 12.18 3.35
C GLY A 309 17.44 13.29 3.57
N GLY A 310 16.58 13.19 4.59
CA GLY A 310 15.43 14.10 4.78
C GLY A 310 14.21 13.78 3.89
N VAL A 311 14.33 12.77 3.02
CA VAL A 311 13.28 12.35 2.08
C VAL A 311 12.15 11.61 2.79
N VAL A 312 12.47 10.60 3.60
CA VAL A 312 11.47 9.86 4.38
C VAL A 312 11.40 10.42 5.79
N GLN A 313 10.27 11.02 6.11
CA GLN A 313 9.97 11.54 7.44
C GLN A 313 9.12 10.55 8.23
N ARG A 314 8.69 10.98 9.42
CA ARG A 314 7.92 10.12 10.34
C ARG A 314 6.56 9.70 9.78
N ARG A 315 5.88 10.60 9.06
CA ARG A 315 4.49 10.40 8.57
C ARG A 315 4.33 10.66 7.08
N GLU A 316 5.39 11.09 6.40
CA GLU A 316 5.36 11.41 4.97
C GLU A 316 6.67 11.05 4.29
N ILE A 317 6.60 10.96 2.97
CA ILE A 317 7.71 11.04 2.02
C ILE A 317 7.66 12.47 1.47
N ALA A 318 8.64 13.28 1.85
CA ALA A 318 8.67 14.70 1.55
C ALA A 318 8.83 14.97 0.05
N PHE A 319 9.73 14.23 -0.61
CA PHE A 319 10.03 14.36 -2.02
C PHE A 319 10.29 13.00 -2.64
N SER A 320 9.79 12.76 -3.85
CA SER A 320 10.04 11.51 -4.57
C SER A 320 9.78 11.65 -6.06
N THR A 321 10.20 10.66 -6.84
CA THR A 321 10.00 10.66 -8.29
C THR A 321 9.66 9.28 -8.83
N VAL A 322 8.94 9.25 -9.95
CA VAL A 322 8.74 8.10 -10.82
C VAL A 322 9.25 8.46 -12.20
N ARG A 323 9.94 7.52 -12.84
CA ARG A 323 10.55 7.71 -14.16
C ARG A 323 10.37 6.49 -15.02
N ALA A 324 10.11 6.71 -16.30
CA ALA A 324 10.06 5.65 -17.29
C ALA A 324 10.45 6.18 -18.67
N ASP A 325 11.12 5.35 -19.46
CA ASP A 325 11.37 5.58 -20.88
C ASP A 325 10.45 4.68 -21.71
N GLU A 326 9.81 5.19 -22.78
CA GLU A 326 8.92 4.40 -23.64
C GLU A 326 9.60 3.10 -24.14
N GLY A 327 10.86 3.21 -24.57
CA GLY A 327 11.63 2.06 -25.06
C GLY A 327 11.88 0.98 -24.00
N GLY A 328 12.01 1.36 -22.72
CA GLY A 328 12.17 0.43 -21.60
C GLY A 328 10.83 -0.11 -21.08
N PHE A 329 9.79 0.71 -21.16
CA PHE A 329 8.42 0.35 -20.81
C PHE A 329 7.82 -0.65 -21.81
N GLY A 330 8.18 -0.58 -23.09
CA GLY A 330 7.74 -1.53 -24.11
C GLY A 330 6.28 -1.34 -24.55
N ALA A 331 5.75 -0.13 -24.42
CA ALA A 331 4.50 0.35 -25.01
C ALA A 331 4.62 1.88 -25.18
N MET A 332 3.73 2.49 -25.97
CA MET A 332 3.72 3.94 -26.08
C MET A 332 2.92 4.55 -24.92
N PHE A 333 3.36 5.69 -24.39
CA PHE A 333 2.63 6.32 -23.28
C PHE A 333 1.26 6.84 -23.70
N HIS A 334 1.09 7.18 -24.99
CA HIS A 334 -0.17 7.65 -25.56
C HIS A 334 -1.22 6.54 -25.78
N ASP A 335 -0.88 5.28 -25.53
CA ASP A 335 -1.85 4.17 -25.52
C ASP A 335 -2.72 4.16 -24.26
N TYR A 336 -2.33 4.92 -23.24
CA TYR A 336 -2.99 4.98 -21.94
C TYR A 336 -3.66 6.33 -21.69
N ASP A 337 -4.71 6.32 -20.88
CA ASP A 337 -5.52 7.50 -20.58
C ASP A 337 -5.28 8.04 -19.18
N PHE A 338 -4.77 7.23 -18.25
CA PHE A 338 -4.54 7.64 -16.88
C PHE A 338 -3.19 7.19 -16.36
N PHE A 339 -2.61 8.04 -15.50
CA PHE A 339 -1.50 7.68 -14.61
C PHE A 339 -2.01 7.65 -13.17
N TYR A 340 -1.65 6.60 -12.43
CA TYR A 340 -1.99 6.43 -11.02
C TYR A 340 -0.78 6.07 -10.19
N LEU A 341 -0.76 6.56 -8.95
CA LEU A 341 0.09 6.05 -7.88
C LEU A 341 -0.79 5.28 -6.89
N THR A 342 -0.53 4.01 -6.67
CA THR A 342 -1.29 3.12 -5.77
C THR A 342 -0.41 2.63 -4.63
N LEU A 343 -1.04 2.07 -3.60
CA LEU A 343 -0.36 1.45 -2.48
C LEU A 343 -0.47 -0.08 -2.58
N GLU A 344 0.67 -0.77 -2.63
CA GLU A 344 0.75 -2.21 -2.87
C GLU A 344 1.38 -2.98 -1.72
N LEU A 345 0.87 -4.18 -1.45
CA LEU A 345 1.43 -5.09 -0.46
C LEU A 345 2.73 -5.72 -0.99
N LYS A 346 3.84 -5.55 -0.25
CA LYS A 346 5.16 -6.08 -0.66
C LYS A 346 5.25 -7.60 -0.77
N SER A 347 4.36 -8.32 -0.09
CA SER A 347 4.30 -9.78 -0.06
C SER A 347 3.10 -10.37 -0.81
N GLY A 348 2.39 -9.56 -1.60
CA GLY A 348 1.23 -9.97 -2.38
C GLY A 348 1.54 -10.22 -3.86
N ASP A 349 0.51 -10.63 -4.61
CA ASP A 349 0.58 -10.62 -6.08
C ASP A 349 0.68 -9.17 -6.57
N ALA A 350 1.62 -8.90 -7.48
CA ALA A 350 1.74 -7.58 -8.10
C ALA A 350 0.51 -7.30 -8.96
N GLY A 351 -0.20 -6.23 -8.66
CA GLY A 351 -1.34 -5.73 -9.42
C GLY A 351 -1.90 -4.51 -8.71
N PRO A 352 -2.44 -3.51 -9.42
CA PRO A 352 -2.86 -2.28 -8.79
C PRO A 352 -3.97 -2.54 -7.78
N SER A 353 -3.72 -2.11 -6.56
CA SER A 353 -4.77 -1.80 -5.61
C SER A 353 -5.65 -0.71 -6.21
N TRP A 354 -6.97 -0.91 -6.16
CA TRP A 354 -7.94 0.04 -6.73
C TRP A 354 -8.14 1.28 -5.87
N ALA A 355 -7.23 1.52 -4.93
CA ALA A 355 -7.11 2.75 -4.16
C ALA A 355 -5.96 3.61 -4.75
N PRO A 356 -6.18 4.33 -5.87
CA PRO A 356 -5.21 5.31 -6.34
C PRO A 356 -5.08 6.40 -5.27
N VAL A 357 -3.86 6.64 -4.80
CA VAL A 357 -3.54 7.67 -3.81
C VAL A 357 -3.49 9.04 -4.47
N VAL A 358 -2.89 9.09 -5.66
CA VAL A 358 -2.80 10.28 -6.53
C VAL A 358 -2.95 9.80 -7.97
N GLY A 359 -3.53 10.61 -8.85
CA GLY A 359 -3.60 10.28 -10.27
C GLY A 359 -3.99 11.47 -11.15
N ALA A 360 -3.83 11.30 -12.45
CA ALA A 360 -4.21 12.29 -13.47
C ALA A 360 -4.57 11.62 -14.81
N GLU A 361 -5.37 12.30 -15.61
CA GLU A 361 -5.59 11.95 -17.03
C GLU A 361 -4.34 12.33 -17.83
N ILE A 362 -3.94 11.47 -18.76
CA ILE A 362 -2.84 11.75 -19.69
C ILE A 362 -3.25 12.93 -20.58
N PRO A 363 -2.40 13.95 -20.77
CA PRO A 363 -2.79 15.13 -21.52
C PRO A 363 -3.17 14.79 -22.96
N GLY A 364 -4.25 15.41 -23.45
CA GLY A 364 -4.77 15.20 -24.80
C GLY A 364 -3.73 15.46 -25.90
N SER A 365 -2.77 16.36 -25.69
CA SER A 365 -1.69 16.63 -26.66
C SER A 365 -0.69 15.48 -26.83
N LEU A 366 -0.58 14.60 -25.83
CA LEU A 366 0.17 13.33 -25.96
C LEU A 366 -0.72 12.29 -26.65
N ALA A 367 -2.01 12.21 -26.26
CA ALA A 367 -2.99 11.29 -26.84
C ALA A 367 -3.30 11.58 -28.32
N GLU A 368 -3.22 12.83 -28.77
CA GLU A 368 -3.43 13.24 -30.16
C GLU A 368 -2.36 12.70 -31.13
N ARG A 369 -1.19 12.29 -30.62
CA ARG A 369 -0.18 11.58 -31.43
C ARG A 369 -0.69 10.24 -31.96
N ARG A 370 -1.67 9.64 -31.27
CA ARG A 370 -2.40 8.42 -31.69
C ARG A 370 -3.18 8.60 -32.99
N ALA A 371 -3.47 9.84 -33.40
CA ALA A 371 -4.23 10.15 -34.61
C ALA A 371 -3.35 10.55 -35.81
N SER A 372 -2.03 10.68 -35.62
CA SER A 372 -1.07 11.12 -36.65
C SER A 372 -0.18 10.02 -37.23
N GLU A 373 -0.28 8.79 -36.69
CA GLU A 373 0.23 7.54 -37.30
C GLU A 373 -0.93 6.77 -37.94
#